data_AF-A0A523D9X9-F1
#
_entry.id   AF-A0A523D9X9-F1
#
_cell.length_a   1.000
_cell.length_b   1.000
_cell.length_c   1.000
_cell.angle_alpha   90.00
_cell.angle_beta   90.00
_cell.angle_gamma   90.00
#
_symmetry.space_group_name_H-M   'P 1'
#
loop_
_entity.id
_entity.type
_entity.pdbx_description
1 polymer ?
#
loop_
_entity_poly.entity_id
_entity_poly.type
_entity_poly.pdbx_seq_one_letter_code
_entity_poly.pdbx_strand_id
1 'polypeptide(L)'
;MKREFSLLIQTFRETLHNHGEDLAATIAFWSFFSIFPLLIVVLSVAGYLLESAQLQSRIYEVVNDLFPGSAILVRDNLEAVVRYRGTMTWVGVGGLLWTAGKVFGAITRAVNRALGAKQTHFYLVLEARYVLMAFAVSILMITSIGITVAIEIVLKPWLLSSLGLGSVEVPRLQGWILSSLLVFLIFALIYKLAPYVKVQWRQVLPGALLGALLFELVKSVFVLYLDRIAHFEAIYGSLSSIIILLLWLYLSALILIFGAEYNIVRWKAKPQQ
;
A
#
# COMPACT_ATOMS: atom_id res chain seq x y z
N MET A 1 24.68 -9.60 -18.62
CA MET A 1 24.97 -8.97 -17.31
C MET A 1 25.46 -7.52 -17.41
N LYS A 2 26.50 -7.18 -18.19
CA LYS A 2 27.05 -5.80 -18.25
C LYS A 2 26.00 -4.71 -18.59
N ARG A 3 25.06 -5.00 -19.50
CA ARG A 3 23.99 -4.07 -19.91
C ARG A 3 22.99 -3.78 -18.79
N GLU A 4 22.45 -4.81 -18.13
CA GLU A 4 21.48 -4.63 -17.03
C GLU A 4 22.10 -3.91 -15.84
N PHE A 5 23.34 -4.23 -15.49
CA PHE A 5 24.07 -3.53 -14.43
C PHE A 5 24.27 -2.04 -14.76
N SER A 6 24.62 -1.72 -16.00
CA SER A 6 24.71 -0.34 -16.47
C SER A 6 23.37 0.41 -16.39
N LEU A 7 22.26 -0.26 -16.70
CA LEU A 7 20.92 0.34 -16.60
C LEU A 7 20.55 0.65 -15.15
N LEU A 8 20.89 -0.22 -14.19
CA LEU A 8 20.66 0.02 -12.77
C LEU A 8 21.46 1.21 -12.24
N ILE A 9 22.75 1.30 -12.60
CA ILE A 9 23.59 2.45 -12.22
C ILE A 9 23.03 3.75 -12.81
N GLN A 10 22.62 3.72 -14.08
CA GLN A 10 22.02 4.89 -14.71
C GLN A 10 20.70 5.26 -14.04
N THR A 11 19.85 4.28 -13.70
CA THR A 11 18.59 4.52 -12.97
C THR A 11 18.84 5.18 -11.63
N PHE A 12 19.84 4.73 -10.87
CA PHE A 12 20.21 5.33 -9.60
C PHE A 12 20.63 6.79 -9.77
N ARG A 13 21.47 7.08 -10.77
CA ARG A 13 21.91 8.44 -11.08
C ARG A 13 20.75 9.36 -11.48
N GLU A 14 19.86 8.88 -12.35
CA GLU A 14 18.68 9.64 -12.79
C GLU A 14 17.70 9.88 -11.63
N THR A 15 17.52 8.90 -10.76
CA THR A 15 16.66 9.04 -9.55
C THR A 15 17.15 10.19 -8.67
N LEU A 16 18.46 10.26 -8.41
CA LEU A 16 19.06 11.35 -7.62
C LEU A 16 19.00 12.68 -8.37
N HIS A 17 19.32 12.69 -9.68
CA HIS A 17 19.25 13.90 -10.49
C HIS A 17 17.83 14.50 -10.54
N ASN A 18 16.80 13.65 -10.52
CA ASN A 18 15.41 14.07 -10.55
C ASN A 18 14.83 14.37 -9.16
N HIS A 19 15.66 14.42 -8.11
CA HIS A 19 15.24 14.64 -6.72
C HIS A 19 14.20 13.62 -6.26
N GLY A 20 14.43 12.34 -6.60
CA GLY A 20 13.54 11.24 -6.25
C GLY A 20 13.36 11.08 -4.74
N GLU A 21 14.39 11.40 -3.96
CA GLU A 21 14.38 11.44 -2.50
C GLU A 21 13.39 12.47 -1.93
N ASP A 22 13.39 13.70 -2.44
CA ASP A 22 12.48 14.75 -1.98
C ASP A 22 11.02 14.39 -2.30
N LEU A 23 10.80 13.79 -3.47
CA LEU A 23 9.48 13.32 -3.89
C LEU A 23 9.04 12.09 -3.09
N ALA A 24 9.95 11.17 -2.75
CA ALA A 24 9.65 10.06 -1.86
C ALA A 24 9.27 10.55 -0.46
N ALA A 25 9.98 11.53 0.09
CA ALA A 25 9.63 12.16 1.36
C ALA A 25 8.25 12.81 1.32
N THR A 26 7.92 13.50 0.21
CA THR A 26 6.59 14.07 -0.02
C THR A 26 5.50 13.01 -0.04
N ILE A 27 5.71 11.89 -0.77
CA ILE A 27 4.76 10.77 -0.82
C ILE A 27 4.58 10.17 0.57
N ALA A 28 5.66 9.96 1.32
CA ALA A 28 5.64 9.39 2.66
C ALA A 28 4.85 10.28 3.64
N PHE A 29 5.08 11.59 3.62
CA PHE A 29 4.36 12.55 4.44
C PHE A 29 2.84 12.49 4.18
N TRP A 30 2.41 12.59 2.92
CA TRP A 30 0.98 12.55 2.60
C TRP A 30 0.36 11.18 2.86
N SER A 31 1.12 10.09 2.72
CA SER A 31 0.66 8.74 3.04
C SER A 31 0.46 8.57 4.55
N PHE A 32 1.40 9.04 5.36
CA PHE A 32 1.26 9.06 6.82
C PHE A 32 0.07 9.90 7.25
N PHE A 33 -0.08 11.11 6.69
CA PHE A 33 -1.19 11.99 7.01
C PHE A 33 -2.55 11.40 6.60
N SER A 34 -2.59 10.57 5.55
CA SER A 34 -3.81 9.86 5.12
C SER A 34 -4.29 8.80 6.13
N ILE A 35 -3.45 8.38 7.08
CA ILE A 35 -3.83 7.39 8.09
C ILE A 35 -4.92 7.93 9.01
N PHE A 36 -4.89 9.21 9.39
CA PHE A 36 -5.89 9.76 10.32
C PHE A 36 -7.31 9.78 9.70
N PRO A 37 -7.52 10.33 8.49
CA PRO A 37 -8.82 10.23 7.83
C PRO A 37 -9.22 8.77 7.52
N LEU A 38 -8.26 7.92 7.15
CA LEU A 38 -8.51 6.50 6.92
C LEU A 38 -9.05 5.82 8.18
N LEU A 39 -8.44 6.06 9.34
CA LEU A 39 -8.90 5.52 10.62
C LEU A 39 -10.33 5.98 10.93
N ILE A 40 -10.65 7.25 10.70
CA ILE A 40 -12.02 7.77 10.89
C ILE A 40 -13.02 7.03 9.99
N VAL A 41 -12.67 6.80 8.72
CA VAL A 41 -13.52 6.06 7.77
C VAL A 41 -13.67 4.60 8.20
N VAL A 42 -12.58 3.93 8.58
CA VAL A 42 -12.60 2.54 9.03
C VAL A 42 -13.47 2.40 10.28
N LEU A 43 -13.31 3.27 11.28
CA LEU A 43 -14.13 3.27 12.49
C LEU A 43 -15.60 3.59 12.18
N SER A 44 -15.86 4.51 11.25
CA SER A 44 -17.22 4.82 10.80
C SER A 44 -17.90 3.61 10.15
N VAL A 45 -17.22 2.95 9.20
CA VAL A 45 -17.73 1.76 8.52
C VAL A 45 -17.93 0.62 9.52
N ALA A 46 -17.00 0.42 10.45
CA ALA A 46 -17.16 -0.53 11.54
C ALA A 46 -18.41 -0.20 12.38
N GLY A 47 -18.64 1.06 12.73
CA GLY A 47 -19.84 1.50 13.46
C GLY A 47 -21.16 1.19 12.74
N TYR A 48 -21.20 1.29 11.41
CA TYR A 48 -22.36 0.88 10.61
C TYR A 48 -22.54 -0.65 10.56
N LEU A 49 -21.46 -1.41 10.41
CA LEU A 49 -21.53 -2.89 10.38
C LEU A 49 -21.92 -3.48 11.74
N LEU A 50 -21.44 -2.85 12.83
CA LEU A 50 -21.66 -3.26 14.20
C LEU A 50 -22.99 -2.73 14.77
N GLU A 51 -23.81 -2.01 14.01
CA GLU A 51 -25.13 -1.55 14.48
C GLU A 51 -26.09 -2.69 14.80
N SER A 52 -25.90 -3.85 14.15
CA SER A 52 -26.64 -5.06 14.43
C SER A 52 -26.38 -5.56 15.85
N ALA A 53 -27.41 -5.51 16.71
CA ALA A 53 -27.35 -6.06 18.07
C ALA A 53 -26.95 -7.54 18.09
N GLN A 54 -27.29 -8.29 17.04
CA GLN A 54 -26.91 -9.70 16.85
C GLN A 54 -25.44 -9.89 16.48
N LEU A 55 -24.84 -8.92 15.77
CA LEU A 55 -23.41 -8.96 15.43
C LEU A 55 -22.56 -8.55 16.65
N GLN A 56 -23.04 -7.57 17.43
CA GLN A 56 -22.41 -7.20 18.69
C GLN A 56 -22.40 -8.37 19.66
N SER A 57 -23.55 -9.02 19.90
CA SER A 57 -23.65 -10.15 20.84
C SER A 57 -22.70 -11.30 20.47
N ARG A 58 -22.59 -11.64 19.18
CA ARG A 58 -21.63 -12.66 18.71
C ARG A 58 -20.18 -12.27 18.94
N ILE A 59 -19.82 -11.01 18.73
CA ILE A 59 -18.46 -10.51 18.99
C ILE A 59 -18.17 -10.55 20.49
N TYR A 60 -19.12 -10.19 21.34
CA TYR A 60 -18.97 -10.31 22.80
C TYR A 60 -18.76 -11.75 23.25
N GLU A 61 -19.57 -12.68 22.75
CA GLU A 61 -19.44 -14.10 23.08
C GLU A 61 -18.05 -14.62 22.72
N VAL A 62 -17.59 -14.36 21.49
CA VAL A 62 -16.26 -14.79 21.02
C VAL A 62 -15.13 -14.18 21.86
N VAL A 63 -15.21 -12.89 22.19
CA VAL A 63 -14.14 -12.23 22.96
C VAL A 63 -14.15 -12.66 24.42
N ASN A 64 -15.32 -12.89 25.01
CA ASN A 64 -15.43 -13.38 26.38
C ASN A 64 -14.94 -14.83 26.51
N ASP A 65 -15.16 -15.66 25.48
CA ASP A 65 -14.65 -17.03 25.42
C ASP A 65 -13.12 -17.08 25.28
N LEU A 66 -12.52 -16.17 24.49
CA LEU A 66 -11.08 -16.11 24.28
C LEU A 66 -10.32 -15.40 25.42
N PHE A 67 -10.94 -14.40 26.05
CA PHE A 67 -10.31 -13.54 27.05
C PHE A 67 -11.29 -13.19 28.18
N PRO A 68 -11.51 -14.10 29.15
CA PRO A 68 -12.41 -13.89 30.28
C PRO A 68 -12.05 -12.61 31.05
N GLY A 69 -13.01 -11.71 31.25
CA GLY A 69 -12.82 -10.43 31.97
C GLY A 69 -12.47 -9.21 31.10
N SER A 70 -12.24 -9.39 29.79
CA SER A 70 -12.02 -8.28 28.85
C SER A 70 -13.33 -7.73 28.22
N ALA A 71 -14.46 -8.40 28.46
CA ALA A 71 -15.74 -8.12 27.82
C ALA A 71 -16.29 -6.70 28.06
N ILE A 72 -16.01 -6.10 29.24
CA ILE A 72 -16.44 -4.73 29.57
C ILE A 72 -15.64 -3.70 28.76
N LEU A 73 -14.32 -3.88 28.65
CA LEU A 73 -13.47 -3.01 27.83
C LEU A 73 -13.88 -3.09 26.36
N VAL A 74 -14.19 -4.28 25.87
CA VAL A 74 -14.69 -4.49 24.50
C VAL A 74 -16.01 -3.77 24.31
N ARG A 75 -16.87 -3.73 25.35
CA ARG A 75 -18.16 -3.06 25.27
C ARG A 75 -18.07 -1.57 25.14
N ASP A 76 -17.28 -0.95 26.01
CA ASP A 76 -17.12 0.50 26.01
C ASP A 76 -16.47 0.98 24.70
N ASN A 77 -15.56 0.19 24.12
CA ASN A 77 -14.96 0.46 22.82
C ASN A 77 -15.96 0.28 21.66
N LEU A 78 -16.80 -0.75 21.68
CA LEU A 78 -17.84 -0.97 20.64
C LEU A 78 -18.89 0.15 20.65
N GLU A 79 -19.36 0.54 21.83
CA GLU A 79 -20.31 1.65 21.98
C GLU A 79 -19.69 2.99 21.53
N ALA A 80 -18.39 3.22 21.81
CA ALA A 80 -17.67 4.38 21.30
C ALA A 80 -17.63 4.39 19.77
N VAL A 81 -17.30 3.27 19.12
CA VAL A 81 -17.24 3.14 17.65
C VAL A 81 -18.60 3.42 17.00
N VAL A 82 -19.69 2.91 17.59
CA VAL A 82 -21.06 3.19 17.11
C VAL A 82 -21.45 4.65 17.34
N ARG A 83 -21.02 5.29 18.45
CA ARG A 83 -21.33 6.69 18.74
C ARG A 83 -20.68 7.67 17.76
N TYR A 84 -19.51 7.35 17.22
CA TYR A 84 -18.81 8.20 16.24
C TYR A 84 -19.40 8.16 14.81
N ARG A 85 -20.52 7.46 14.58
CA ARG A 85 -21.21 7.43 13.27
C ARG A 85 -21.89 8.78 12.95
N GLY A 86 -21.84 9.21 11.67
CA GLY A 86 -22.54 10.42 11.19
C GLY A 86 -21.61 11.45 10.58
N THR A 87 -21.61 12.70 11.07
CA THR A 87 -20.83 13.83 10.52
C THR A 87 -19.34 13.52 10.39
N MET A 88 -18.78 12.73 11.32
CA MET A 88 -17.37 12.34 11.30
C MET A 88 -17.02 11.45 10.10
N THR A 89 -17.98 10.67 9.59
CA THR A 89 -17.79 9.84 8.39
C THR A 89 -17.55 10.72 7.16
N TRP A 90 -18.34 11.78 6.97
CA TRP A 90 -18.17 12.70 5.83
C TRP A 90 -16.87 13.49 5.93
N VAL A 91 -16.47 13.90 7.15
CA VAL A 91 -15.16 14.52 7.39
C VAL A 91 -14.02 13.56 7.08
N GLY A 92 -14.13 12.30 7.51
CA GLY A 92 -13.15 11.25 7.22
C GLY A 92 -13.04 10.96 5.73
N VAL A 93 -14.17 10.78 5.03
CA VAL A 93 -14.19 10.52 3.58
C VAL A 93 -13.63 11.71 2.81
N GLY A 94 -14.08 12.94 3.12
CA GLY A 94 -13.58 14.15 2.46
C GLY A 94 -12.09 14.35 2.69
N GLY A 95 -11.64 14.16 3.94
CA GLY A 95 -10.22 14.19 4.30
C GLY A 95 -9.42 13.12 3.57
N LEU A 96 -9.91 11.88 3.52
CA LEU A 96 -9.23 10.77 2.86
C LEU A 96 -9.12 10.98 1.35
N LEU A 97 -10.18 11.45 0.69
CA LEU A 97 -10.14 11.77 -0.74
C LEU A 97 -9.14 12.89 -1.03
N TRP A 98 -9.10 13.91 -0.17
CA TRP A 98 -8.14 15.00 -0.30
C TRP A 98 -6.69 14.54 -0.12
N THR A 99 -6.39 13.79 0.95
CA THR A 99 -5.03 13.30 1.21
C THR A 99 -4.60 12.25 0.19
N ALA A 100 -5.50 11.38 -0.26
CA ALA A 100 -5.26 10.46 -1.38
C ALA A 100 -4.92 11.22 -2.67
N GLY A 101 -5.66 12.29 -2.99
CA GLY A 101 -5.33 13.19 -4.10
C GLY A 101 -3.91 13.74 -4.01
N LYS A 102 -3.46 14.13 -2.80
CA LYS A 102 -2.07 14.58 -2.57
C LYS A 102 -1.03 13.48 -2.75
N VAL A 103 -1.27 12.26 -2.25
CA VAL A 103 -0.39 11.10 -2.43
C VAL A 103 -0.24 10.76 -3.92
N PHE A 104 -1.36 10.53 -4.61
CA PHE A 104 -1.34 10.14 -6.01
C PHE A 104 -0.89 11.28 -6.93
N GLY A 105 -1.12 12.54 -6.55
CA GLY A 105 -0.53 13.68 -7.21
C GLY A 105 0.99 13.75 -7.05
N ALA A 106 1.53 13.44 -5.88
CA ALA A 106 2.97 13.38 -5.65
C ALA A 106 3.62 12.22 -6.44
N ILE A 107 3.01 11.04 -6.44
CA ILE A 107 3.41 9.90 -7.27
C ILE A 107 3.40 10.30 -8.75
N THR A 108 2.33 10.96 -9.21
CA THR A 108 2.20 11.39 -10.60
C THR A 108 3.28 12.39 -10.99
N ARG A 109 3.60 13.36 -10.13
CA ARG A 109 4.71 14.29 -10.36
C ARG A 109 6.05 13.57 -10.45
N ALA A 110 6.31 12.58 -9.59
CA ALA A 110 7.55 11.81 -9.63
C ALA A 110 7.70 11.02 -10.94
N VAL A 111 6.66 10.29 -11.35
CA VAL A 111 6.68 9.52 -12.61
C VAL A 111 6.82 10.45 -13.82
N ASN A 112 6.13 11.60 -13.85
CA ASN A 112 6.22 12.52 -14.98
C ASN A 112 7.52 13.34 -15.00
N ARG A 113 8.14 13.60 -13.84
CA ARG A 113 9.46 14.24 -13.76
C ARG A 113 10.51 13.36 -14.42
N ALA A 114 10.49 12.06 -14.11
CA ALA A 114 11.33 11.06 -14.77
C ALA A 114 11.12 11.04 -16.30
N LEU A 115 9.86 11.16 -16.75
CA LEU A 115 9.51 11.20 -18.18
C LEU A 115 9.90 12.50 -18.89
N GLY A 116 10.21 13.57 -18.15
CA GLY A 116 10.32 14.92 -18.70
C GLY A 116 9.00 15.47 -19.25
N ALA A 117 7.86 14.87 -18.87
CA ALA A 117 6.55 15.24 -19.38
C ALA A 117 6.01 16.45 -18.61
N LYS A 118 5.71 17.54 -19.33
CA LYS A 118 5.08 18.73 -18.75
C LYS A 118 3.58 18.49 -18.53
N GLN A 119 3.05 19.06 -17.44
CA GLN A 119 1.62 19.07 -17.18
C GLN A 119 0.90 19.90 -18.25
N THR A 120 -0.07 19.30 -18.93
CA THR A 120 -0.88 19.96 -19.97
C THR A 120 -2.36 20.07 -19.60
N HIS A 121 -2.79 19.42 -18.51
CA HIS A 121 -4.20 19.35 -18.12
C HIS A 121 -4.57 20.41 -17.08
N PHE A 122 -5.84 20.82 -17.11
CA PHE A 122 -6.45 21.72 -16.12
C PHE A 122 -6.50 21.08 -14.73
N TYR A 123 -6.30 21.88 -13.68
CA TYR A 123 -6.12 21.41 -12.29
C TYR A 123 -7.18 20.40 -11.82
N LEU A 124 -8.47 20.69 -12.05
CA LEU A 124 -9.57 19.79 -11.63
C LEU A 124 -9.53 18.42 -12.32
N VAL A 125 -9.07 18.36 -13.57
CA VAL A 125 -8.95 17.09 -14.31
C VAL A 125 -7.85 16.23 -13.71
N LEU A 126 -6.75 16.83 -13.22
CA LEU A 126 -5.70 16.08 -12.53
C LEU A 126 -6.18 15.54 -11.18
N GLU A 127 -6.84 16.36 -10.37
CA GLU A 127 -7.36 15.92 -9.08
C GLU A 127 -8.34 14.74 -9.23
N ALA A 128 -9.25 14.80 -10.22
CA ALA A 128 -10.13 13.69 -10.54
C ALA A 128 -9.36 12.42 -10.95
N ARG A 129 -8.28 12.56 -11.75
CA ARG A 129 -7.41 11.44 -12.11
C ARG A 129 -6.70 10.83 -10.90
N TYR A 130 -6.22 11.65 -9.96
CA TYR A 130 -5.55 11.16 -8.75
C TYR A 130 -6.50 10.38 -7.87
N VAL A 131 -7.72 10.89 -7.68
CA VAL A 131 -8.77 10.20 -6.94
C VAL A 131 -9.16 8.89 -7.64
N LEU A 132 -9.30 8.88 -8.96
CA LEU A 132 -9.58 7.66 -9.72
C LEU A 132 -8.47 6.62 -9.57
N MET A 133 -7.20 7.04 -9.60
CA MET A 133 -6.07 6.15 -9.34
C MET A 133 -6.11 5.59 -7.92
N ALA A 134 -6.44 6.42 -6.93
CA ALA A 134 -6.63 5.98 -5.55
C ALA A 134 -7.70 4.89 -5.46
N PHE A 135 -8.87 5.12 -6.05
CA PHE A 135 -9.94 4.12 -6.11
C PHE A 135 -9.50 2.83 -6.80
N ALA A 136 -8.81 2.92 -7.94
CA ALA A 136 -8.36 1.74 -8.67
C ALA A 136 -7.37 0.89 -7.85
N VAL A 137 -6.42 1.53 -7.16
CA VAL A 137 -5.48 0.85 -6.26
C VAL A 137 -6.22 0.28 -5.04
N SER A 138 -7.15 1.02 -4.44
CA SER A 138 -7.94 0.56 -3.30
C SER A 138 -8.80 -0.67 -3.64
N ILE A 139 -9.47 -0.67 -4.80
CA ILE A 139 -10.25 -1.83 -5.27
C ILE A 139 -9.34 -3.06 -5.44
N LEU A 140 -8.15 -2.87 -6.01
CA LEU A 140 -7.17 -3.95 -6.16
C LEU A 140 -6.72 -4.50 -4.80
N MET A 141 -6.46 -3.63 -3.82
CA MET A 141 -6.10 -4.05 -2.46
C MET A 141 -7.23 -4.79 -1.76
N ILE A 142 -8.46 -4.28 -1.80
CA ILE A 142 -9.65 -4.91 -1.20
C ILE A 142 -9.89 -6.28 -1.84
N THR A 143 -9.82 -6.37 -3.17
CA THR A 143 -9.97 -7.63 -3.90
C THR A 143 -8.90 -8.63 -3.51
N SER A 144 -7.65 -8.19 -3.36
CA SER A 144 -6.55 -9.04 -2.91
C SER A 144 -6.76 -9.60 -1.50
N ILE A 145 -7.21 -8.75 -0.58
CA ILE A 145 -7.57 -9.17 0.79
C ILE A 145 -8.74 -10.17 0.73
N GLY A 146 -9.78 -9.87 -0.05
CA GLY A 146 -10.94 -10.75 -0.21
C GLY A 146 -10.56 -12.13 -0.76
N ILE A 147 -9.68 -12.18 -1.77
CA ILE A 147 -9.13 -13.44 -2.30
C ILE A 147 -8.33 -14.18 -1.22
N THR A 148 -7.48 -13.48 -0.48
CA THR A 148 -6.67 -14.09 0.59
C THR A 148 -7.57 -14.73 1.66
N VAL A 149 -8.57 -13.98 2.13
CA VAL A 149 -9.55 -14.45 3.11
C VAL A 149 -10.37 -15.63 2.55
N ALA A 150 -10.83 -15.56 1.31
CA ALA A 150 -11.56 -16.66 0.67
C ALA A 150 -10.72 -17.93 0.55
N ILE A 151 -9.43 -17.79 0.24
CA ILE A 151 -8.50 -18.93 0.19
C ILE A 151 -8.36 -19.56 1.59
N GLU A 152 -8.11 -18.76 2.61
CA GLU A 152 -7.88 -19.25 3.98
C GLU A 152 -9.14 -19.87 4.61
N ILE A 153 -10.31 -19.24 4.45
CA ILE A 153 -11.54 -19.65 5.15
C ILE A 153 -12.35 -20.69 4.36
N VAL A 154 -12.39 -20.60 3.03
CA VAL A 154 -13.28 -21.44 2.22
C VAL A 154 -12.47 -22.52 1.50
N LEU A 155 -11.48 -22.11 0.71
CA LEU A 155 -10.82 -23.00 -0.23
C LEU A 155 -9.91 -24.01 0.47
N LYS A 156 -9.09 -23.58 1.44
CA LYS A 156 -8.18 -24.47 2.17
C LYS A 156 -8.92 -25.54 2.97
N PRO A 157 -9.92 -25.24 3.82
CA PRO A 157 -10.64 -26.28 4.56
C PRO A 157 -11.38 -27.25 3.64
N TRP A 158 -11.99 -26.75 2.57
CA TRP A 158 -12.65 -27.58 1.57
C TRP A 158 -11.69 -28.55 0.88
N LEU A 159 -10.54 -28.06 0.37
CA LEU A 159 -9.54 -28.90 -0.29
C LEU A 159 -8.97 -29.98 0.65
N LEU A 160 -8.60 -29.60 1.87
CA LEU A 160 -8.08 -30.52 2.89
C LEU A 160 -9.11 -31.62 3.21
N SER A 161 -10.39 -31.25 3.33
CA SER A 161 -11.47 -32.21 3.56
C SER A 161 -11.72 -33.14 2.36
N SER A 162 -11.66 -32.63 1.12
CA SER A 162 -11.92 -33.42 -0.10
C SER A 162 -10.81 -34.41 -0.46
N LEU A 163 -9.56 -34.10 -0.11
CA LEU A 163 -8.40 -34.93 -0.41
C LEU A 163 -8.08 -35.91 0.72
N GLY A 164 -8.83 -35.90 1.83
CA GLY A 164 -8.56 -36.72 3.02
C GLY A 164 -7.22 -36.38 3.70
N LEU A 165 -6.60 -35.27 3.32
CA LEU A 165 -5.35 -34.78 3.85
C LEU A 165 -5.68 -33.87 5.04
N GLY A 166 -5.73 -34.44 6.23
CA GLY A 166 -5.79 -33.64 7.46
C GLY A 166 -4.62 -32.66 7.53
N SER A 167 -4.91 -31.42 7.98
CA SER A 167 -3.99 -30.30 8.29
C SER A 167 -2.59 -30.37 7.63
N VAL A 168 -2.54 -30.43 6.30
CA VAL A 168 -1.26 -30.19 5.61
C VAL A 168 -1.05 -28.68 5.64
N GLU A 169 -0.08 -28.23 6.43
CA GLU A 169 0.35 -26.83 6.44
C GLU A 169 0.79 -26.45 5.03
N VAL A 170 -0.04 -25.69 4.32
CA VAL A 170 0.36 -25.11 3.04
C VAL A 170 1.54 -24.18 3.31
N PRO A 171 2.70 -24.35 2.65
CA PRO A 171 3.91 -23.62 3.00
C PRO A 171 3.74 -22.10 2.91
N ARG A 172 4.45 -21.37 3.79
CA ARG A 172 4.57 -19.89 3.84
C ARG A 172 4.87 -19.22 2.48
N LEU A 173 5.31 -20.00 1.48
CA LEU A 173 5.59 -19.59 0.11
C LEU A 173 4.37 -19.01 -0.62
N GLN A 174 3.14 -19.49 -0.36
CA GLN A 174 1.95 -19.00 -1.07
C GLN A 174 1.66 -17.52 -0.77
N GLY A 175 1.79 -17.12 0.50
CA GLY A 175 1.55 -15.74 0.92
C GLY A 175 2.60 -14.77 0.36
N TRP A 176 3.86 -15.20 0.26
CA TRP A 176 4.93 -14.40 -0.31
C TRP A 176 4.73 -14.12 -1.81
N ILE A 177 4.32 -15.14 -2.57
CA ILE A 177 4.00 -14.99 -4.00
C ILE A 177 2.82 -14.05 -4.20
N LEU A 178 1.74 -14.21 -3.42
CA LEU A 178 0.55 -13.36 -3.53
C LEU A 178 0.85 -11.91 -3.17
N SER A 179 1.62 -11.67 -2.10
CA SER A 179 2.06 -10.33 -1.70
C SER A 179 2.94 -9.68 -2.78
N SER A 180 3.89 -10.43 -3.33
CA SER A 180 4.77 -9.94 -4.41
C SER A 180 3.98 -9.61 -5.68
N LEU A 181 3.02 -10.47 -6.04
CA LEU A 181 2.14 -10.26 -7.18
C LEU A 181 1.27 -9.01 -7.00
N LEU A 182 0.75 -8.79 -5.79
CA LEU A 182 -0.02 -7.59 -5.50
C LEU A 182 0.81 -6.32 -5.67
N VAL A 183 2.03 -6.28 -5.10
CA VAL A 183 2.94 -5.14 -5.25
C VAL A 183 3.26 -4.89 -6.71
N PHE A 184 3.55 -5.95 -7.47
CA PHE A 184 3.77 -5.88 -8.90
C PHE A 184 2.59 -5.25 -9.65
N LEU A 185 1.36 -5.69 -9.36
CA LEU A 185 0.15 -5.17 -10.00
C LEU A 185 -0.10 -3.70 -9.63
N ILE A 186 0.10 -3.33 -8.37
CA ILE A 186 -0.02 -1.93 -7.90
C ILE A 186 0.97 -1.05 -8.65
N PHE A 187 2.25 -1.44 -8.71
CA PHE A 187 3.28 -0.66 -9.40
C PHE A 187 2.99 -0.56 -10.90
N ALA A 188 2.60 -1.67 -11.54
CA ALA A 188 2.25 -1.68 -12.96
C ALA A 188 1.06 -0.75 -13.25
N LEU A 189 0.03 -0.76 -12.39
CA LEU A 189 -1.14 0.11 -12.52
C LEU A 189 -0.77 1.57 -12.34
N ILE A 190 0.04 1.90 -11.33
CA ILE A 190 0.51 3.27 -11.09
C ILE A 190 1.32 3.76 -12.29
N TYR A 191 2.30 3.00 -12.76
CA TYR A 191 3.12 3.38 -13.91
C TYR A 191 2.31 3.49 -15.21
N LYS A 192 1.18 2.78 -15.31
CA LYS A 192 0.27 2.87 -16.45
C LYS A 192 -0.62 4.11 -16.41
N LEU A 193 -1.12 4.50 -15.23
CA LEU A 193 -2.12 5.55 -15.07
C LEU A 193 -1.54 6.94 -14.75
N ALA A 194 -0.38 6.99 -14.09
CA ALA A 194 0.27 8.22 -13.65
C ALA A 194 0.76 9.10 -14.82
N PRO A 195 1.38 8.58 -15.90
CA PRO A 195 1.89 9.43 -16.98
C PRO A 195 0.82 10.33 -17.63
N TYR A 196 1.21 11.55 -18.00
CA TYR A 196 0.38 12.42 -18.84
C TYR A 196 0.39 12.00 -20.31
N VAL A 197 1.32 11.12 -20.69
CA VAL A 197 1.46 10.55 -22.02
C VAL A 197 0.96 9.12 -22.06
N LYS A 198 0.50 8.66 -23.22
CA LYS A 198 0.07 7.27 -23.40
C LYS A 198 1.29 6.35 -23.35
N VAL A 199 1.36 5.50 -22.33
CA VAL A 199 2.37 4.44 -22.20
C VAL A 199 1.75 3.07 -22.44
N GLN A 200 2.48 2.15 -23.07
CA GLN A 200 2.02 0.77 -23.30
C GLN A 200 2.34 -0.13 -22.10
N TRP A 201 1.56 -1.19 -21.88
CA TRP A 201 1.81 -2.13 -20.77
C TRP A 201 3.22 -2.73 -20.82
N ARG A 202 3.70 -3.09 -22.02
CA ARG A 202 5.06 -3.62 -22.22
C ARG A 202 6.18 -2.67 -21.77
N GLN A 203 5.91 -1.38 -21.67
CA GLN A 203 6.87 -0.36 -21.23
C GLN A 203 6.92 -0.22 -19.71
N VAL A 204 5.85 -0.61 -18.99
CA VAL A 204 5.74 -0.39 -17.53
C VAL A 204 6.03 -1.65 -16.70
N LEU A 205 5.75 -2.84 -17.26
CA LEU A 205 5.93 -4.11 -16.57
C LEU A 205 7.37 -4.37 -16.07
N PRO A 206 8.44 -4.00 -16.80
CA PRO A 206 9.80 -4.25 -16.31
C PRO A 206 10.15 -3.57 -15.01
N GLY A 207 9.85 -2.28 -14.89
CA GLY A 207 10.08 -1.49 -13.69
C GLY A 207 9.10 -1.86 -12.57
N ALA A 208 7.89 -2.33 -12.92
CA ALA A 208 6.98 -2.90 -11.92
C ALA A 208 7.56 -4.20 -11.32
N LEU A 209 8.13 -5.07 -12.16
CA LEU A 209 8.79 -6.29 -11.70
C LEU A 209 10.02 -5.99 -10.85
N LEU A 210 10.89 -5.11 -11.33
CA LEU A 210 12.07 -4.69 -10.58
C LEU A 210 11.68 -4.06 -9.24
N GLY A 211 10.70 -3.15 -9.26
CA GLY A 211 10.20 -2.50 -8.07
C GLY A 211 9.60 -3.50 -7.07
N ALA A 212 8.82 -4.47 -7.53
CA ALA A 212 8.26 -5.51 -6.66
C ALA A 212 9.36 -6.38 -6.01
N LEU A 213 10.38 -6.77 -6.78
CA LEU A 213 11.53 -7.52 -6.26
C LEU A 213 12.32 -6.71 -5.22
N LEU A 214 12.57 -5.43 -5.51
CA LEU A 214 13.24 -4.52 -4.56
C LEU A 214 12.39 -4.29 -3.32
N PHE A 215 11.06 -4.16 -3.47
CA PHE A 215 10.14 -3.99 -2.36
C PHE A 215 10.20 -5.18 -1.41
N GLU A 216 10.16 -6.40 -1.92
CA GLU A 216 10.29 -7.63 -1.11
C GLU A 216 11.66 -7.76 -0.44
N LEU A 217 12.73 -7.41 -1.16
CA LEU A 217 14.08 -7.41 -0.62
C LEU A 217 14.19 -6.40 0.53
N VAL A 218 13.80 -5.15 0.30
CA VAL A 218 13.85 -4.08 1.29
C VAL A 218 12.92 -4.38 2.47
N LYS A 219 11.73 -4.95 2.24
CA LYS A 219 10.83 -5.43 3.31
C LYS A 219 11.55 -6.42 4.22
N SER A 220 12.22 -7.41 3.64
CA SER A 220 12.93 -8.44 4.40
C SER A 220 14.10 -7.85 5.20
N VAL A 221 14.88 -6.97 4.57
CA VAL A 221 15.98 -6.25 5.24
C VAL A 221 15.47 -5.33 6.34
N PHE A 222 14.34 -4.65 6.11
CA PHE A 222 13.73 -3.72 7.06
C PHE A 222 13.26 -4.45 8.32
N VAL A 223 12.59 -5.59 8.18
CA VAL A 223 12.19 -6.44 9.31
C VAL A 223 13.43 -6.89 10.11
N LEU A 224 14.47 -7.38 9.44
CA LEU A 224 15.72 -7.78 10.10
C LEU A 224 16.43 -6.61 10.82
N TYR A 225 16.38 -5.41 10.24
CA TYR A 225 16.93 -4.20 10.86
C TYR A 225 16.18 -3.84 12.13
N LEU A 226 14.84 -3.89 12.10
CA LEU A 226 13.99 -3.66 13.27
C LEU A 226 14.27 -4.68 14.38
N ASP A 227 14.39 -5.97 14.03
CA ASP A 227 14.56 -7.04 15.01
C ASP A 227 15.93 -7.06 15.69
N ARG A 228 17.00 -6.70 14.96
CA ARG A 228 18.38 -6.96 15.41
C ARG A 228 19.19 -5.72 15.77
N ILE A 229 18.90 -4.58 15.15
CA ILE A 229 19.80 -3.42 15.17
C ILE A 229 19.11 -2.24 15.86
N ALA A 230 17.82 -2.09 15.58
CA ALA A 230 17.07 -0.92 15.92
C ALA A 230 16.51 -0.96 17.35
N HIS A 231 17.21 -0.33 18.29
CA HIS A 231 16.70 -0.08 19.64
C HIS A 231 15.86 1.21 19.66
N PHE A 232 14.93 1.37 18.73
CA PHE A 232 14.15 2.63 18.60
C PHE A 232 13.40 2.95 19.89
N GLU A 233 12.81 1.95 20.55
CA GLU A 233 12.10 2.14 21.82
C GLU A 233 12.98 2.74 22.92
N ALA A 234 14.26 2.35 22.98
CA ALA A 234 15.20 2.85 23.97
C ALA A 234 15.62 4.31 23.72
N ILE A 235 15.63 4.76 22.46
CA ILE A 235 16.10 6.10 22.06
C ILE A 235 14.94 7.10 21.96
N TYR A 236 13.82 6.67 21.38
CA TYR A 236 12.70 7.53 20.97
C TYR A 236 11.38 7.21 21.70
N GLY A 237 11.34 6.19 22.56
CA GLY A 237 10.18 5.86 23.38
C GLY A 237 8.92 5.66 22.54
N SER A 238 7.83 6.35 22.90
CA SER A 238 6.53 6.28 22.23
C SER A 238 6.54 6.76 20.77
N LEU A 239 7.55 7.53 20.33
CA LEU A 239 7.65 8.04 18.97
C LEU A 239 8.21 7.00 17.98
N SER A 240 8.75 5.88 18.48
CA SER A 240 9.39 4.83 17.70
C SER A 240 8.51 4.32 16.56
N SER A 241 7.24 4.06 16.84
CA SER A 241 6.28 3.56 15.84
C SER A 241 6.10 4.52 14.68
N ILE A 242 6.07 5.84 14.95
CA ILE A 242 5.90 6.88 13.93
C ILE A 242 7.17 6.98 13.06
N ILE A 243 8.35 6.97 13.68
CA ILE A 243 9.63 7.03 12.97
C ILE A 243 9.80 5.82 12.05
N ILE A 244 9.55 4.62 12.58
CA ILE A 244 9.62 3.36 11.82
C ILE A 244 8.65 3.40 10.63
N LEU A 245 7.41 3.83 10.87
CA LEU A 245 6.41 3.92 9.82
C LEU A 245 6.77 4.95 8.73
N LEU A 246 7.24 6.13 9.11
CA LEU A 246 7.69 7.15 8.16
C LEU A 246 8.87 6.66 7.33
N LEU A 247 9.84 5.99 7.96
CA LEU A 247 10.97 5.38 7.26
C LEU A 247 10.50 4.30 6.28
N TRP A 248 9.56 3.45 6.69
CA TRP A 248 8.97 2.43 5.82
C TRP A 248 8.25 3.03 4.61
N LEU A 249 7.43 4.06 4.83
CA LEU A 249 6.72 4.77 3.77
C LEU A 249 7.70 5.46 2.80
N TYR A 250 8.77 6.06 3.34
CA TYR A 250 9.82 6.69 2.56
C TYR A 250 10.56 5.69 1.67
N LEU A 251 11.03 4.56 2.23
CA LEU A 251 11.69 3.50 1.47
C LEU A 251 10.76 2.91 0.40
N SER A 252 9.49 2.70 0.73
CA SER A 252 8.47 2.22 -0.21
C SER A 252 8.29 3.18 -1.40
N ALA A 253 8.21 4.48 -1.11
CA ALA A 253 8.08 5.51 -2.14
C ALA A 253 9.34 5.62 -3.00
N LEU A 254 10.53 5.51 -2.42
CA LEU A 254 11.79 5.47 -3.16
C LEU A 254 11.83 4.30 -4.15
N ILE A 255 11.42 3.10 -3.73
CA ILE A 255 11.40 1.91 -4.60
C ILE A 255 10.43 2.11 -5.77
N LEU A 256 9.27 2.72 -5.51
CA LEU A 256 8.30 3.07 -6.54
C LEU A 256 8.89 4.06 -7.56
N ILE A 257 9.55 5.12 -7.09
CA ILE A 257 10.18 6.11 -7.97
C ILE A 257 11.30 5.45 -8.79
N PHE A 258 12.14 4.65 -8.14
CA PHE A 258 13.24 3.93 -8.80
C PHE A 258 12.73 2.97 -9.89
N GLY A 259 11.63 2.26 -9.65
CA GLY A 259 10.99 1.41 -10.65
C GLY A 259 10.43 2.19 -11.84
N ALA A 260 9.88 3.38 -11.60
CA ALA A 260 9.44 4.29 -12.67
C ALA A 260 10.61 4.79 -13.52
N GLU A 261 11.70 5.23 -12.88
CA GLU A 261 12.93 5.67 -13.55
C GLU A 261 13.54 4.55 -14.38
N TYR A 262 13.57 3.32 -13.87
CA TYR A 262 14.09 2.16 -14.60
C TYR A 262 13.34 1.91 -15.91
N ASN A 263 12.00 2.05 -15.90
CA ASN A 263 11.20 1.92 -17.13
C ASN A 263 11.64 2.94 -18.20
N ILE A 264 11.96 4.17 -17.76
CA ILE A 264 12.28 5.28 -18.65
C ILE A 264 13.70 5.17 -19.18
N VAL A 265 14.67 4.87 -18.32
CA VAL A 265 16.05 4.57 -18.72
C VAL A 265 16.06 3.42 -19.72
N ARG A 266 15.30 2.35 -19.45
CA ARG A 266 15.17 1.21 -20.37
C ARG A 266 14.50 1.59 -21.69
N TRP A 267 13.52 2.48 -21.66
CA TRP A 267 12.86 2.97 -22.88
C TRP A 267 13.83 3.81 -23.73
N LYS A 268 14.56 4.75 -23.13
CA LYS A 268 15.57 5.58 -23.82
C LYS A 268 16.73 4.74 -24.40
N ALA A 269 17.06 3.61 -23.76
CA ALA A 269 18.11 2.70 -24.23
C ALA A 269 17.69 1.74 -25.37
N LYS A 270 16.43 1.77 -25.82
CA LYS A 270 16.01 1.07 -27.04
C LYS A 270 16.23 1.99 -28.25
N PRO A 271 16.78 1.48 -29.38
CA PRO A 271 16.82 2.25 -30.61
C PRO A 271 15.39 2.65 -30.98
N GLN A 272 15.15 3.94 -31.20
CA GLN A 272 13.89 4.43 -31.74
C GLN A 272 13.81 3.89 -33.17
N GLN A 273 12.96 2.89 -33.38
CA GLN A 273 12.60 2.39 -34.71
C GLN A 273 11.52 3.28 -35.30
#